data_AF-A0A9E7L769-F1
#
_entry.id   AF-A0A9E7L769-F1
#
_cell.length_a   1.000
_cell.length_b   1.000
_cell.length_c   1.000
_cell.angle_alpha   90.00
_cell.angle_beta   90.00
_cell.angle_gamma   90.00
#
_symmetry.space_group_name_H-M   'P 1'
#
loop_
_entity.id
_entity.type
_entity.pdbx_description
1 polymer ?
#
loop_
_entity_poly.entity_id
_entity_poly.type
_entity_poly.pdbx_seq_one_letter_code
_entity_poly.pdbx_strand_id
1 'polypeptide(L)'
;MGTTMRYAMVCSSNQNRSMEAHALLKRQGFDVSSYGTGAHVKLPGPSLREPNVYDFGTPYKFMHDELRRKDPDLYKRNGILPMLKRNLGVKNAPQRWQDNAADGCFDVVMTFEEKVFDTVIEEVEIGIHRVLDLNN
;
A
#
# COMPACT_ATOMS: atom_id res chain seq x y z
N MET A 1 21.16 -21.86 9.51
CA MET A 1 20.78 -20.77 8.58
C MET A 1 19.75 -19.93 9.32
N GLY A 2 20.00 -18.65 9.54
CA GLY A 2 19.03 -17.77 10.20
C GLY A 2 17.76 -17.66 9.36
N THR A 3 16.59 -17.64 9.99
CA THR A 3 15.31 -17.45 9.31
C THR A 3 15.28 -16.06 8.66
N THR A 4 14.93 -15.99 7.36
CA THR A 4 14.71 -14.72 6.67
C THR A 4 13.46 -14.06 7.26
N MET A 5 13.63 -12.89 7.87
CA MET A 5 12.52 -12.09 8.40
C MET A 5 11.68 -11.53 7.24
N ARG A 6 10.36 -11.50 7.43
CA ARG A 6 9.40 -10.96 6.48
C ARG A 6 8.80 -9.65 6.98
N TYR A 7 8.80 -8.65 6.09
CA TYR A 7 8.46 -7.27 6.44
C TYR A 7 7.18 -6.80 5.74
N ALA A 8 6.36 -6.02 6.44
CA ALA A 8 5.22 -5.32 5.84
C ALA A 8 5.36 -3.81 6.00
N MET A 9 5.33 -3.09 4.88
CA MET A 9 5.36 -1.62 4.84
C MET A 9 3.93 -1.08 4.68
N VAL A 10 3.40 -0.33 5.64
CA VAL A 10 1.98 0.06 5.65
C VAL A 10 1.79 1.58 5.69
N CYS A 11 1.10 2.15 4.72
CA CYS A 11 0.68 3.56 4.72
C CYS A 11 -0.83 3.70 4.51
N SER A 12 -1.35 4.89 4.20
CA SER A 12 -2.79 5.04 3.97
C SER A 12 -3.27 4.43 2.64
N SER A 13 -2.71 4.84 1.49
CA SER A 13 -3.24 4.44 0.16
C SER A 13 -2.40 3.43 -0.62
N ASN A 14 -1.34 2.87 -0.01
CA ASN A 14 -0.35 2.04 -0.69
C ASN A 14 0.18 2.65 -2.01
N GLN A 15 0.55 3.94 -2.00
CA GLN A 15 0.99 4.66 -3.20
C GLN A 15 2.41 5.19 -3.11
N ASN A 16 2.73 5.91 -2.03
CA ASN A 16 4.01 6.60 -1.90
C ASN A 16 4.92 5.96 -0.86
N ARG A 17 4.76 6.31 0.43
CA ARG A 17 5.66 5.92 1.53
C ARG A 17 5.90 4.40 1.61
N SER A 18 4.84 3.60 1.67
CA SER A 18 4.98 2.14 1.74
C SER A 18 5.58 1.52 0.48
N MET A 19 5.29 2.08 -0.70
CA MET A 19 5.77 1.57 -1.97
C MET A 19 7.22 1.95 -2.25
N GLU A 20 7.66 3.13 -1.82
CA GLU A 20 9.07 3.52 -1.89
C GLU A 20 9.92 2.62 -0.97
N ALA A 21 9.46 2.40 0.26
CA ALA A 21 10.11 1.47 1.18
C ALA A 21 10.14 0.04 0.61
N HIS A 22 9.01 -0.47 0.11
CA HIS A 22 8.97 -1.79 -0.56
C HIS A 22 9.99 -1.86 -1.70
N ALA A 23 10.00 -0.88 -2.61
CA ALA A 23 10.92 -0.86 -3.73
C ALA A 23 12.39 -0.89 -3.27
N LEU A 24 12.72 -0.15 -2.21
CA LEU A 24 14.08 -0.13 -1.64
C LEU A 24 14.45 -1.47 -1.00
N LEU A 25 13.63 -2.00 -0.09
CA LEU A 25 13.89 -3.26 0.60
C LEU A 25 13.97 -4.44 -0.39
N LYS A 26 13.07 -4.49 -1.37
CA LYS A 26 13.07 -5.53 -2.41
C LYS A 26 14.35 -5.51 -3.24
N ARG A 27 14.89 -4.32 -3.58
CA ARG A 27 16.20 -4.20 -4.26
C ARG A 27 17.37 -4.71 -3.43
N GLN A 28 17.25 -4.72 -2.11
CA GLN A 28 18.25 -5.24 -1.19
C GLN A 28 18.04 -6.73 -0.84
N GLY A 29 17.06 -7.40 -1.46
CA GLY A 29 16.83 -8.83 -1.29
C GLY A 29 16.02 -9.22 -0.05
N PHE A 30 15.35 -8.27 0.61
CA PHE A 30 14.45 -8.59 1.72
C PHE A 30 13.13 -9.19 1.23
N ASP A 31 12.55 -10.09 2.02
CA ASP A 31 11.16 -10.53 1.85
C ASP A 31 10.23 -9.45 2.39
N VAL A 32 9.60 -8.70 1.48
CA VAL A 32 8.83 -7.50 1.81
C VAL A 32 7.53 -7.43 1.03
N SER A 33 6.47 -7.09 1.74
CA SER A 33 5.17 -6.71 1.20
C SER A 33 4.81 -5.27 1.60
N SER A 34 3.77 -4.70 0.98
CA SER A 34 3.29 -3.37 1.34
C SER A 34 1.78 -3.23 1.25
N TYR A 35 1.17 -2.41 2.11
CA TYR A 35 -0.28 -2.26 2.20
C TYR A 35 -0.74 -0.81 2.45
N GLY A 36 -2.05 -0.63 2.31
CA GLY A 36 -2.79 0.58 2.62
C GLY A 36 -3.88 0.30 3.67
N THR A 37 -4.08 1.16 4.67
CA THR A 37 -5.18 1.01 5.65
C THR A 37 -6.42 1.82 5.31
N GLY A 38 -6.32 2.77 4.38
CA GLY A 38 -7.44 3.64 4.01
C GLY A 38 -8.63 2.88 3.45
N ALA A 39 -9.80 3.52 3.43
CA ALA A 39 -10.97 2.96 2.76
C ALA A 39 -10.80 2.92 1.23
N HIS A 40 -10.09 3.92 0.68
CA HIS A 40 -9.83 4.05 -0.75
C HIS A 40 -8.40 4.53 -0.99
N VAL A 41 -7.90 4.30 -2.20
CA VAL A 41 -6.65 4.85 -2.70
C VAL A 41 -6.90 6.29 -3.12
N LYS A 42 -6.16 7.24 -2.55
CA LYS A 42 -6.28 8.67 -2.89
C LYS A 42 -4.97 9.20 -3.48
N LEU A 43 -5.06 9.83 -4.63
CA LEU A 43 -3.96 10.55 -5.28
C LEU A 43 -4.34 12.03 -5.43
N PRO A 44 -3.39 12.97 -5.30
CA PRO A 44 -3.65 14.37 -5.59
C PRO A 44 -4.21 14.57 -7.00
N GLY A 45 -5.16 15.49 -7.15
CA GLY A 45 -5.69 15.92 -8.45
C GLY A 45 -5.47 17.40 -8.71
N PRO A 46 -6.27 18.04 -9.58
CA PRO A 46 -6.10 19.45 -9.95
C PRO A 46 -6.23 20.42 -8.76
N SER A 47 -7.00 20.05 -7.74
CA SER A 47 -7.18 20.84 -6.53
C SER A 47 -7.29 19.95 -5.28
N LEU A 48 -7.21 20.57 -4.09
CA LEU A 48 -7.40 19.87 -2.81
C LEU A 48 -8.78 19.23 -2.68
N ARG A 49 -9.79 19.76 -3.38
CA ARG A 49 -11.18 19.26 -3.34
C ARG A 49 -11.47 18.19 -4.38
N GLU A 50 -10.53 17.97 -5.31
CA GLU A 50 -10.71 17.06 -6.45
C GLU A 50 -9.60 16.00 -6.50
N PRO A 51 -9.49 15.13 -5.48
CA PRO A 51 -8.54 14.01 -5.53
C PRO A 51 -8.97 12.97 -6.57
N ASN A 52 -8.01 12.20 -7.08
CA ASN A 52 -8.31 10.99 -7.84
C ASN A 52 -8.47 9.84 -6.84
N VAL A 53 -9.62 9.20 -6.84
CA VAL A 53 -9.99 8.15 -5.89
C VAL A 53 -10.20 6.84 -6.64
N TYR A 54 -9.62 5.77 -6.11
CA TYR A 54 -9.74 4.42 -6.68
C TYR A 54 -9.97 3.41 -5.57
N ASP A 55 -10.55 2.27 -5.94
CA ASP A 55 -10.63 1.10 -5.06
C ASP A 55 -9.27 0.40 -4.97
N PHE A 56 -9.00 -0.19 -3.80
CA PHE A 56 -7.91 -1.15 -3.67
C PHE A 56 -8.10 -2.30 -4.66
N GLY A 57 -6.99 -2.84 -5.18
CA GLY A 57 -7.01 -3.83 -6.27
C GLY A 57 -7.05 -3.22 -7.69
N THR A 58 -7.35 -1.92 -7.85
CA THR A 58 -7.23 -1.25 -9.15
C THR A 58 -5.78 -1.29 -9.63
N PRO A 59 -5.45 -1.86 -10.81
CA PRO A 59 -4.06 -1.97 -11.25
C PRO A 59 -3.38 -0.61 -11.39
N TYR A 60 -2.12 -0.48 -10.95
CA TYR A 60 -1.36 0.77 -11.12
C TYR A 60 -1.23 1.18 -12.59
N LYS A 61 -1.29 0.21 -13.51
CA LYS A 61 -1.25 0.44 -14.96
C LYS A 61 -2.46 1.24 -15.40
N PHE A 62 -3.63 0.83 -14.92
CA PHE A 62 -4.88 1.50 -15.21
C PHE A 62 -4.86 2.94 -14.69
N MET A 63 -4.48 3.13 -13.42
CA MET A 63 -4.35 4.48 -12.84
C MET A 63 -3.38 5.36 -13.63
N HIS A 64 -2.21 4.81 -14.00
CA HIS A 64 -1.20 5.53 -14.77
C HIS A 64 -1.73 5.98 -16.14
N ASP A 65 -2.36 5.06 -16.88
CA ASP A 65 -2.84 5.33 -18.23
C ASP A 65 -4.05 6.29 -18.23
N GLU A 66 -4.94 6.18 -17.24
CA GLU A 66 -6.08 7.08 -17.05
C GLU A 66 -5.62 8.50 -16.71
N LEU A 67 -4.73 8.67 -15.73
CA LEU A 67 -4.20 9.99 -15.37
C LEU A 67 -3.37 10.61 -16.49
N ARG A 68 -2.58 9.80 -17.22
CA ARG A 68 -1.82 10.27 -18.39
C ARG A 68 -2.74 10.80 -19.48
N ARG A 69 -3.90 10.17 -19.69
CA ARG A 69 -4.90 10.63 -20.67
C ARG A 69 -5.64 11.88 -20.18
N LYS A 70 -5.87 11.99 -18.87
CA LYS A 70 -6.63 13.07 -18.24
C LYS A 70 -5.89 14.40 -18.28
N ASP A 71 -4.64 14.44 -17.78
CA ASP A 71 -3.79 15.64 -17.82
C ASP A 71 -2.31 15.26 -17.66
N PRO A 72 -1.60 14.95 -18.75
CA PRO A 72 -0.22 14.45 -18.66
C PRO A 72 0.75 15.47 -18.05
N ASP A 73 0.52 16.78 -18.24
CA ASP A 73 1.41 17.81 -17.75
C ASP A 73 1.28 18.03 -16.24
N LEU A 74 0.05 18.02 -15.72
CA LEU A 74 -0.21 18.08 -14.28
C LEU A 74 0.41 16.88 -13.57
N TYR A 75 0.09 15.66 -14.02
CA TYR A 75 0.49 14.43 -13.33
C TYR A 75 1.96 14.07 -13.53
N LYS A 76 2.63 14.63 -14.55
CA LYS A 76 4.09 14.62 -14.66
C LYS A 76 4.73 15.60 -13.68
N ARG A 77 4.22 16.83 -13.61
CA ARG A 77 4.77 17.92 -12.78
C ARG A 77 4.66 17.64 -11.28
N ASN A 78 3.54 17.05 -10.83
CA ASN A 78 3.36 16.69 -9.43
C ASN A 78 3.96 15.32 -9.05
N GLY A 79 4.62 14.64 -9.99
CA GLY A 79 5.34 13.39 -9.76
C GLY A 79 4.48 12.12 -9.70
N ILE A 80 3.17 12.20 -9.91
CA ILE A 80 2.28 11.03 -9.83
C ILE A 80 2.54 10.00 -10.94
N LEU A 81 2.75 10.42 -12.19
CA LEU A 81 3.07 9.47 -13.27
C LEU A 81 4.39 8.71 -13.02
N PRO A 82 5.51 9.38 -12.68
CA PRO A 82 6.72 8.68 -12.24
C PRO A 82 6.49 7.73 -11.05
N MET A 83 5.71 8.16 -10.04
CA MET A 83 5.40 7.35 -8.87
C MET A 83 4.64 6.07 -9.24
N LEU A 84 3.60 6.18 -10.07
CA LEU A 84 2.82 5.03 -10.55
C LEU A 84 3.68 4.10 -11.42
N LYS A 85 4.59 4.65 -12.23
CA LYS A 85 5.56 3.87 -13.00
C LYS A 85 6.51 3.08 -12.10
N ARG A 86 6.97 3.64 -10.98
CA ARG A 86 7.73 2.90 -9.97
C ARG A 86 6.88 1.78 -9.36
N ASN A 87 5.64 2.09 -8.96
CA ASN A 87 4.75 1.12 -8.30
C ASN A 87 4.47 -0.11 -9.19
N LEU A 88 4.28 0.12 -10.48
CA LEU A 88 4.16 -0.91 -11.51
C LEU A 88 5.34 -1.89 -11.54
N GLY A 89 6.56 -1.39 -11.33
CA GLY A 89 7.76 -2.23 -11.26
C GLY A 89 7.86 -3.06 -9.99
N VAL A 90 7.03 -2.77 -8.97
CA VAL A 90 7.06 -3.45 -7.67
C VAL A 90 5.99 -4.54 -7.60
N LYS A 91 4.72 -4.19 -7.88
CA LYS A 91 3.56 -5.11 -7.87
C LYS A 91 2.40 -4.57 -8.72
N ASN A 92 1.38 -5.39 -8.96
CA ASN A 92 0.28 -5.08 -9.88
C ASN A 92 -0.66 -3.96 -9.39
N ALA A 93 -1.08 -4.00 -8.12
CA ALA A 93 -2.12 -3.13 -7.58
C ALA A 93 -1.85 -2.76 -6.11
N PRO A 94 -2.38 -1.64 -5.61
CA PRO A 94 -2.41 -1.36 -4.19
C PRO A 94 -3.27 -2.39 -3.46
N GLN A 95 -2.75 -2.92 -2.36
CA GLN A 95 -3.43 -3.91 -1.52
C GLN A 95 -3.81 -3.26 -0.20
N ARG A 96 -4.96 -3.68 0.33
CA ARG A 96 -5.48 -3.19 1.60
C ARG A 96 -4.96 -4.09 2.74
N TRP A 97 -4.60 -3.49 3.86
CA TRP A 97 -4.05 -4.22 5.03
C TRP A 97 -5.08 -5.18 5.61
N GLN A 98 -6.33 -4.72 5.72
CA GLN A 98 -7.45 -5.50 6.25
C GLN A 98 -7.74 -6.80 5.48
N ASP A 99 -7.29 -6.89 4.23
CA ASP A 99 -7.56 -8.02 3.33
C ASP A 99 -6.30 -8.89 3.10
N ASN A 100 -5.28 -8.79 3.98
CA ASN A 100 -3.98 -9.42 3.79
C ASN A 100 -3.87 -10.89 4.24
N ALA A 101 -4.95 -11.51 4.72
CA ALA A 101 -4.90 -12.84 5.34
C ALA A 101 -4.27 -13.92 4.44
N ALA A 102 -4.51 -13.85 3.13
CA ALA A 102 -3.94 -14.77 2.16
C ALA A 102 -2.42 -14.62 1.96
N ASP A 103 -1.86 -13.47 2.35
CA ASP A 103 -0.43 -13.19 2.21
C ASP A 103 0.39 -13.83 3.34
N GLY A 104 -0.21 -14.30 4.44
CA GLY A 104 0.46 -14.93 5.58
C GLY A 104 1.05 -13.94 6.60
N CYS A 105 1.80 -14.45 7.57
CA CYS A 105 2.34 -13.65 8.68
C CYS A 105 3.55 -12.79 8.28
N PHE A 106 3.79 -11.74 9.07
CA PHE A 106 4.94 -10.84 9.00
C PHE A 106 5.64 -10.80 10.35
N ASP A 107 6.97 -10.77 10.35
CA ASP A 107 7.77 -10.63 11.57
C ASP A 107 7.86 -9.16 12.01
N VAL A 108 7.89 -8.24 11.04
CA VAL A 108 7.99 -6.79 11.31
C VAL A 108 7.00 -6.03 10.44
N VAL A 109 6.16 -5.21 11.07
CA VAL A 109 5.25 -4.28 10.40
C VAL A 109 5.71 -2.86 10.66
N MET A 110 6.00 -2.09 9.61
CA MET A 110 6.40 -0.69 9.70
C MET A 110 5.27 0.20 9.17
N THR A 111 4.83 1.14 9.99
CA THR A 111 3.80 2.13 9.63
C THR A 111 4.42 3.51 9.44
N PHE A 112 3.82 4.33 8.57
CA PHE A 112 4.39 5.61 8.15
C PHE A 112 3.67 6.85 8.71
N GLU A 113 2.72 6.65 9.64
CA GLU A 113 2.03 7.69 10.42
C GLU A 113 1.23 7.06 11.56
N GLU A 114 0.99 7.81 12.63
CA GLU A 114 0.27 7.36 13.84
C GLU A 114 -1.11 6.78 13.53
N LYS A 115 -1.93 7.48 12.74
CA LYS A 115 -3.25 6.96 12.35
C LYS A 115 -3.19 5.61 11.63
N VAL A 116 -2.15 5.35 10.83
CA VAL A 116 -1.98 4.04 10.17
C VAL A 116 -1.54 2.99 11.18
N PHE A 117 -0.69 3.37 12.14
CA PHE A 117 -0.32 2.51 13.26
C PHE A 117 -1.56 2.06 14.04
N ASP A 118 -2.41 2.99 14.45
CA ASP A 118 -3.63 2.69 15.21
C ASP A 118 -4.53 1.70 14.47
N THR A 119 -4.76 1.91 13.16
CA THR A 119 -5.56 0.98 12.35
C THR A 119 -4.89 -0.39 12.22
N VAL A 120 -3.56 -0.46 12.10
CA VAL A 120 -2.86 -1.76 12.03
C VAL A 120 -3.04 -2.52 13.35
N ILE A 121 -2.92 -1.86 14.49
CA ILE A 121 -3.10 -2.49 15.81
C ILE A 121 -4.54 -3.00 15.97
N GLU A 122 -5.53 -2.17 15.66
CA GLU A 122 -6.95 -2.55 15.73
C GLU A 122 -7.24 -3.82 14.90
N GLU A 123 -6.73 -3.90 13.67
CA GLU A 123 -6.93 -5.06 12.79
C GLU A 123 -6.21 -6.31 13.29
N VAL A 124 -5.03 -6.16 13.91
CA VAL A 124 -4.31 -7.27 14.55
C VAL A 124 -5.10 -7.80 15.75
N GLU A 125 -5.63 -6.91 16.59
CA GLU A 125 -6.47 -7.30 17.73
C GLU A 125 -7.74 -8.03 17.27
N ILE A 126 -8.43 -7.52 16.24
CA ILE A 126 -9.60 -8.19 15.64
C ILE A 126 -9.21 -9.58 15.12
N GLY A 127 -8.07 -9.70 14.44
CA GLY A 127 -7.54 -10.97 13.95
C GLY A 127 -7.32 -11.99 15.07
N ILE A 128 -6.74 -11.56 16.20
CA ILE A 128 -6.52 -12.41 17.38
C ILE A 128 -7.86 -12.89 17.95
N HIS A 129 -8.84 -12.00 18.14
CA HIS A 129 -10.15 -12.37 18.68
C HIS A 129 -10.86 -13.38 17.78
N ARG A 130 -10.84 -13.19 16.45
CA ARG A 130 -11.42 -14.16 15.50
C ARG A 130 -10.78 -15.54 15.62
N VAL A 131 -9.47 -15.62 15.82
CA VAL A 131 -8.78 -16.91 16.00
C VAL A 131 -9.18 -17.55 17.34
N LEU A 132 -9.31 -16.78 18.41
CA LEU A 132 -9.75 -17.30 19.71
C LEU A 132 -11.20 -17.81 19.67
N ASP A 133 -12.10 -17.07 19.00
CA ASP A 133 -13.50 -17.46 18.86
C ASP A 133 -13.70 -18.73 18.02
N LEU A 134 -12.82 -18.98 17.04
CA LEU A 134 -12.86 -20.22 16.24
C LEU A 134 -12.34 -21.46 16.98
N ASN A 135 -11.68 -21.29 18.13
CA ASN A 135 -11.11 -22.37 18.93
C ASN A 135 -11.96 -22.72 20.17
N ASN A 136 -13.14 -22.11 20.32
CA ASN A 136 -14.18 -22.45 21.30
C ASN A 136 -15.43 -23.01 20.59
#